data_AF-A0A8F4FZ45-F1
#
_entry.id   AF-A0A8F4FZ45-F1
#
_cell.length_a   1.000
_cell.length_b   1.000
_cell.length_c   1.000
_cell.angle_alpha   90.00
_cell.angle_beta   90.00
_cell.angle_gamma   90.00
#
_symmetry.space_group_name_H-M   'P 1'
#
loop_
_entity.id
_entity.type
_entity.pdbx_description
1 polymer ?
#
loop_
_entity_poly.entity_id
_entity_poly.type
_entity_poly.pdbx_seq_one_letter_code
_entity_poly.pdbx_strand_id
1 'polypeptide(L)'
;MELVRVTEAAALAAARWVGRGDKEGADGAAVDAMRIVLDTVPMDGVVIIGEGEKDEAPMLYNGERIGDGTPPQADIAVDPVDGTTLTALGRGNAVAVIAVSERGTMFDPGPCVYMEKIAAGPDAAHAIDITATPTENVNAVAKALGKQVHEVTVVVLDRPRHDDIIGELRQAGARLRLIPDGDVAGGISTAWPESGADMLLGIGGTPEGVITAAALKSMGGAIQGRLWPRNDEERQAAVAAGYDLAEVLDADRLVAGDNCFFAATGITDGELLKGVHYDSRGATTQSLVMRSQSGTVRLINARHRLQKLKEFSTIDFG
;
A
#
# COMPACT_ATOMS: atom_id res chain seq x y z
N MET A 1 -14.63 10.50 -2.84
CA MET A 1 -15.10 9.18 -3.34
C MET A 1 -14.59 8.90 -4.74
N GLU A 2 -14.39 9.90 -5.60
CA GLU A 2 -13.89 9.70 -6.98
C GLU A 2 -12.62 8.86 -7.09
N LEU A 3 -11.70 8.93 -6.12
CA LEU A 3 -10.47 8.14 -6.10
C LEU A 3 -10.70 6.62 -6.13
N VAL A 4 -11.86 6.11 -5.70
CA VAL A 4 -12.13 4.66 -5.83
C VAL A 4 -12.22 4.21 -7.28
N ARG A 5 -12.71 5.08 -8.17
CA ARG A 5 -12.83 4.77 -9.59
C ARG A 5 -11.46 4.62 -10.26
N VAL A 6 -10.44 5.29 -9.69
CA VAL A 6 -9.05 5.21 -10.14
C VAL A 6 -8.51 3.80 -9.89
N THR A 7 -8.60 3.31 -8.65
CA THR A 7 -8.14 1.96 -8.30
C THR A 7 -9.01 0.87 -8.91
N GLU A 8 -10.32 1.11 -9.09
CA GLU A 8 -11.20 0.19 -9.82
C GLU A 8 -10.82 0.05 -11.29
N ALA A 9 -10.47 1.16 -11.96
CA ALA A 9 -10.02 1.10 -13.35
C ALA A 9 -8.69 0.36 -13.49
N ALA A 10 -7.72 0.67 -12.63
CA ALA A 10 -6.44 -0.02 -12.56
C ALA A 10 -6.63 -1.52 -12.33
N ALA A 11 -7.45 -1.90 -11.33
CA ALA A 11 -7.68 -3.30 -11.02
C ALA A 11 -8.40 -4.05 -12.13
N LEU A 12 -9.40 -3.44 -12.78
CA LEU A 12 -10.10 -4.04 -13.93
C LEU A 12 -9.15 -4.27 -15.11
N ALA A 13 -8.19 -3.38 -15.34
CA ALA A 13 -7.19 -3.50 -16.39
C ALA A 13 -6.16 -4.59 -16.06
N ALA A 14 -5.55 -4.54 -14.86
CA ALA A 14 -4.59 -5.53 -14.38
C ALA A 14 -5.18 -6.94 -14.29
N ALA A 15 -6.46 -7.07 -13.91
CA ALA A 15 -7.15 -8.35 -13.77
C ALA A 15 -7.19 -9.18 -15.07
N ARG A 16 -7.06 -8.54 -16.24
CA ARG A 16 -6.97 -9.24 -17.53
C ARG A 16 -5.66 -10.00 -17.72
N TRP A 17 -4.63 -9.61 -16.97
CA TRP A 17 -3.28 -10.17 -17.01
C TRP A 17 -3.01 -11.21 -15.93
N VAL A 18 -3.99 -11.42 -15.04
CA VAL A 18 -3.88 -12.40 -13.95
C VAL A 18 -3.53 -13.78 -14.50
N GLY A 19 -2.41 -14.34 -14.03
CA GLY A 19 -1.93 -15.67 -14.42
C GLY A 19 -1.30 -15.77 -15.82
N ARG A 20 -1.03 -14.66 -16.51
CA ARG A 20 -0.42 -14.66 -17.86
C ARG A 20 1.11 -14.73 -17.87
N GLY A 21 1.76 -14.65 -16.72
CA GLY A 21 3.22 -14.64 -16.62
C GLY A 21 3.88 -13.36 -17.14
N ASP A 22 3.12 -12.30 -17.37
CA ASP A 22 3.61 -11.00 -17.85
C ASP A 22 3.31 -9.92 -16.81
N LYS A 23 4.31 -9.60 -15.99
CA LYS A 23 4.19 -8.61 -14.91
C LYS A 23 4.21 -7.18 -15.44
N GLU A 24 5.03 -6.90 -16.45
CA GLU A 24 5.19 -5.56 -17.03
C GLU A 24 3.91 -5.18 -17.82
N GLY A 25 3.31 -6.15 -18.52
CA GLY A 25 2.03 -5.94 -19.20
C GLY A 25 0.87 -5.70 -18.22
N ALA A 26 0.86 -6.40 -17.08
CA ALA A 26 -0.14 -6.18 -16.03
C ALA A 26 -0.02 -4.79 -15.42
N ASP A 27 1.20 -4.36 -15.13
CA ASP A 27 1.52 -3.09 -14.49
C ASP A 27 1.25 -1.91 -15.42
N GLY A 28 1.77 -1.95 -16.65
CA GLY A 28 1.51 -0.92 -17.66
C GLY A 28 0.02 -0.72 -17.94
N ALA A 29 -0.77 -1.81 -17.99
CA ALA A 29 -2.22 -1.70 -18.16
C ALA A 29 -2.90 -1.01 -16.95
N ALA A 30 -2.41 -1.24 -15.74
CA ALA A 30 -2.91 -0.60 -14.53
C ALA A 30 -2.54 0.90 -14.50
N VAL A 31 -1.28 1.23 -14.81
CA VAL A 31 -0.76 2.60 -14.94
C VAL A 31 -1.60 3.41 -15.91
N ASP A 32 -1.80 2.90 -17.13
CA ASP A 32 -2.59 3.55 -18.18
C ASP A 32 -4.01 3.87 -17.70
N ALA A 33 -4.68 2.84 -17.15
CA ALA A 33 -6.06 2.97 -16.69
C ALA A 33 -6.18 3.96 -15.52
N MET A 34 -5.25 3.87 -14.56
CA MET A 34 -5.16 4.78 -13.41
C MET A 34 -4.98 6.23 -13.88
N ARG A 35 -4.01 6.46 -14.76
CA ARG A 35 -3.63 7.78 -15.28
C ARG A 35 -4.78 8.48 -16.00
N ILE A 36 -5.54 7.74 -16.82
CA ILE A 36 -6.71 8.26 -17.56
C ILE A 36 -7.81 8.72 -16.60
N VAL A 37 -8.12 7.95 -15.57
CA VAL A 37 -9.18 8.35 -14.62
C VAL A 37 -8.72 9.54 -13.78
N LEU A 38 -7.45 9.57 -13.39
CA LEU A 38 -6.88 10.64 -12.58
C LEU A 38 -6.95 12.01 -13.25
N ASP A 39 -6.83 12.11 -14.57
CA ASP A 39 -7.03 13.38 -15.32
C ASP A 39 -8.41 14.01 -15.13
N THR A 40 -9.40 13.20 -14.75
CA THR A 40 -10.79 13.66 -14.57
C THR A 40 -11.10 14.07 -13.13
N VAL A 41 -10.16 13.88 -12.20
CA VAL A 41 -10.37 14.16 -10.78
C VAL A 41 -10.15 15.65 -10.52
N PRO A 42 -11.10 16.35 -9.86
CA PRO A 42 -10.93 17.75 -9.45
C PRO A 42 -9.84 17.92 -8.38
N MET A 43 -8.61 18.19 -8.82
CA MET A 43 -7.43 18.44 -7.98
C MET A 43 -6.23 19.02 -8.78
N ASP A 44 -5.34 19.75 -8.09
CA ASP A 44 -3.98 20.08 -8.54
C ASP A 44 -3.03 19.15 -7.79
N GLY A 45 -2.89 17.92 -8.29
CA GLY A 45 -2.08 16.87 -7.69
C GLY A 45 -0.64 16.88 -8.18
N VAL A 46 0.29 16.46 -7.32
CA VAL A 46 1.64 16.05 -7.74
C VAL A 46 1.94 14.66 -7.20
N VAL A 47 2.46 13.81 -8.07
CA VAL A 47 2.94 12.48 -7.71
C VAL A 47 4.22 12.63 -6.89
N ILE A 48 4.18 12.23 -5.62
CA ILE A 48 5.36 12.12 -4.75
C ILE A 48 5.91 10.70 -4.81
N ILE A 49 5.03 9.72 -4.93
CA ILE A 49 5.34 8.30 -5.07
C ILE A 49 4.56 7.77 -6.28
N GLY A 50 5.28 7.24 -7.26
CA GLY A 50 4.68 6.49 -8.36
C GLY A 50 5.65 5.48 -8.96
N GLU A 51 5.61 5.31 -10.28
CA GLU A 51 6.32 4.25 -11.02
C GLU A 51 7.85 4.42 -11.03
N GLY A 52 8.35 5.60 -10.65
CA GLY A 52 9.76 5.90 -10.59
C GLY A 52 10.09 7.31 -11.08
N GLU A 53 11.36 7.52 -11.43
CA GLU A 53 11.84 8.79 -11.96
C GLU A 53 11.38 9.02 -13.40
N LYS A 54 11.27 10.28 -13.81
CA LYS A 54 10.75 10.67 -15.14
C LYS A 54 11.46 10.00 -16.33
N ASP A 55 12.75 9.71 -16.19
CA ASP A 55 13.53 9.07 -17.26
C ASP A 55 13.28 7.57 -17.35
N GLU A 56 12.71 6.95 -16.32
CA GLU A 56 12.47 5.51 -16.20
C GLU A 56 10.97 5.16 -16.33
N ALA A 57 10.08 6.10 -15.95
CA ALA A 57 8.63 5.94 -15.99
C ALA A 57 7.96 6.96 -16.93
N PRO A 58 7.26 6.52 -18.00
CA PRO A 58 6.61 7.43 -18.94
C PRO A 58 5.36 8.13 -18.37
N MET A 59 4.73 7.53 -17.36
CA MET A 59 3.53 8.00 -16.68
C MET A 59 3.62 7.70 -15.19
N LEU A 60 2.91 8.47 -14.38
CA LEU A 60 2.91 8.39 -12.91
C LEU A 60 4.32 8.51 -12.33
N TYR A 61 5.19 9.30 -12.97
CA TYR A 61 6.56 9.52 -12.49
C TYR A 61 6.60 10.53 -11.35
N ASN A 62 7.64 10.47 -10.51
CA ASN A 62 7.85 11.40 -9.41
C ASN A 62 7.92 12.85 -9.91
N GLY A 63 7.04 13.70 -9.38
CA GLY A 63 6.87 15.09 -9.77
C GLY A 63 5.85 15.32 -10.90
N GLU A 64 5.20 14.29 -11.45
CA GLU A 64 4.14 14.47 -12.44
C GLU A 64 2.95 15.24 -11.84
N ARG A 65 2.43 16.21 -12.60
CA ARG A 65 1.19 16.94 -12.26
C ARG A 65 -0.03 16.20 -12.79
N ILE A 66 -0.99 15.92 -11.92
CA ILE A 66 -2.16 15.08 -12.20
C ILE A 66 -3.44 15.71 -11.64
N GLY A 67 -4.57 15.46 -12.31
CA GLY A 67 -5.86 16.06 -12.02
C GLY A 67 -6.21 17.16 -13.02
N ASP A 68 -7.42 17.71 -12.91
CA ASP A 68 -7.88 18.77 -13.81
C ASP A 68 -7.26 20.15 -13.53
N GLY A 69 -6.39 20.25 -12.51
CA GLY A 69 -5.69 21.47 -12.10
C GLY A 69 -6.51 22.41 -11.23
N THR A 70 -7.74 22.03 -10.87
CA THR A 70 -8.56 22.81 -9.91
C THR A 70 -8.15 22.52 -8.47
N PRO A 71 -8.33 23.46 -7.52
CA PRO A 71 -8.07 23.17 -6.11
C PRO A 71 -8.89 21.97 -5.59
N PRO A 72 -8.38 21.20 -4.61
CA PRO A 72 -7.23 21.51 -3.77
C PRO A 72 -5.87 21.09 -4.36
N GLN A 73 -4.78 21.67 -3.81
CA GLN A 73 -3.43 21.18 -4.06
C GLN A 73 -3.15 19.94 -3.21
N ALA A 74 -2.66 18.89 -3.84
CA ALA A 74 -2.47 17.60 -3.20
C ALA A 74 -1.12 16.95 -3.54
N ASP A 75 -0.63 16.15 -2.60
CA ASP A 75 0.39 15.12 -2.81
C ASP A 75 -0.31 13.80 -3.10
N ILE A 76 0.25 13.01 -4.02
CA ILE A 76 -0.29 11.73 -4.46
C ILE A 76 0.78 10.66 -4.31
N ALA A 77 0.39 9.53 -3.73
CA ALA A 77 1.15 8.29 -3.78
C ALA A 77 0.30 7.23 -4.47
N VAL A 78 0.83 6.61 -5.52
CA VAL A 78 0.15 5.55 -6.28
C VAL A 78 1.00 4.29 -6.30
N ASP A 79 0.33 3.16 -6.25
CA ASP A 79 0.88 1.84 -6.55
C ASP A 79 -0.16 1.12 -7.42
N PRO A 80 -0.04 1.20 -8.75
CA PRO A 80 -1.01 0.62 -9.68
C PRO A 80 -1.21 -0.88 -9.48
N VAL A 81 -0.17 -1.61 -9.08
CA VAL A 81 -0.22 -3.05 -8.76
C VAL A 81 0.76 -3.40 -7.64
N ASP A 82 0.30 -3.31 -6.39
CA ASP A 82 1.02 -3.90 -5.25
C ASP A 82 0.99 -5.43 -5.41
N GLY A 83 2.13 -5.99 -5.82
CA GLY A 83 2.27 -7.40 -6.18
C GLY A 83 2.12 -7.70 -7.67
N THR A 84 2.84 -7.01 -8.55
CA THR A 84 2.94 -7.34 -9.99
C THR A 84 3.26 -8.83 -10.24
N THR A 85 4.16 -9.41 -9.44
CA THR A 85 4.48 -10.86 -9.49
C THR A 85 3.28 -11.72 -9.08
N LEU A 86 2.50 -11.30 -8.07
CA LEU A 86 1.29 -12.01 -7.66
C LEU A 86 0.27 -12.02 -8.79
N THR A 87 0.03 -10.87 -9.40
CA THR A 87 -0.85 -10.72 -10.57
C THR A 87 -0.40 -11.62 -11.72
N ALA A 88 0.86 -11.52 -12.14
CA ALA A 88 1.40 -12.31 -13.26
C ALA A 88 1.28 -13.83 -13.02
N LEU A 89 1.44 -14.28 -11.78
CA LEU A 89 1.35 -15.70 -11.41
C LEU A 89 -0.05 -16.16 -10.99
N GLY A 90 -1.03 -15.25 -10.92
CA GLY A 90 -2.38 -15.56 -10.45
C GLY A 90 -2.46 -15.95 -8.97
N ARG A 91 -1.57 -15.39 -8.15
CA ARG A 91 -1.57 -15.57 -6.69
C ARG A 91 -2.46 -14.50 -6.04
N GLY A 92 -2.95 -14.80 -4.84
CA GLY A 92 -3.81 -13.88 -4.10
C GLY A 92 -3.09 -12.64 -3.56
N ASN A 93 -3.87 -11.71 -3.02
CA ASN A 93 -3.46 -10.45 -2.36
C ASN A 93 -2.92 -9.31 -3.24
N ALA A 94 -2.91 -9.41 -4.57
CA ALA A 94 -2.61 -8.25 -5.41
C ALA A 94 -3.72 -7.18 -5.34
N VAL A 95 -3.34 -5.92 -5.16
CA VAL A 95 -4.25 -4.76 -5.05
C VAL A 95 -3.72 -3.58 -5.87
N ALA A 96 -4.62 -2.71 -6.34
CA ALA A 96 -4.29 -1.39 -6.88
C ALA A 96 -4.57 -0.33 -5.81
N VAL A 97 -3.67 0.63 -5.59
CA VAL A 97 -3.70 1.54 -4.44
C VAL A 97 -3.43 2.99 -4.85
N ILE A 98 -4.11 3.90 -4.17
CA ILE A 98 -3.80 5.34 -4.18
C ILE A 98 -4.00 5.94 -2.79
N ALA A 99 -3.07 6.81 -2.40
CA ALA A 99 -3.20 7.72 -1.28
C ALA A 99 -3.07 9.17 -1.75
N VAL A 100 -3.81 10.07 -1.11
CA VAL A 100 -3.79 11.50 -1.40
C VAL A 100 -3.77 12.28 -0.09
N SER A 101 -2.92 13.29 0.01
CA SER A 101 -2.79 14.16 1.17
C SER A 101 -2.62 15.61 0.74
N GLU A 102 -2.62 16.53 1.69
CA GLU A 102 -2.33 17.93 1.44
C GLU A 102 -0.91 18.10 0.86
N ARG A 103 -0.72 19.11 0.02
CA ARG A 103 0.57 19.39 -0.64
C ARG A 103 1.72 19.51 0.36
N GLY A 104 2.84 18.84 0.10
CA GLY A 104 4.06 18.88 0.90
C GLY A 104 3.98 18.11 2.22
N THR A 105 3.05 17.16 2.35
CA THR A 105 2.85 16.40 3.59
C THR A 105 3.21 14.92 3.48
N MET A 106 3.38 14.38 2.27
CA MET A 106 3.89 13.02 2.10
C MET A 106 5.41 13.00 2.17
N PHE A 107 5.95 12.01 2.88
CA PHE A 107 7.38 11.77 2.93
C PHE A 107 7.89 11.33 1.56
N ASP A 108 8.93 12.01 1.08
CA ASP A 108 9.66 11.63 -0.13
C ASP A 108 10.71 10.56 0.20
N PRO A 109 10.57 9.33 -0.34
CA PRO A 109 11.54 8.25 -0.13
C PRO A 109 12.98 8.60 -0.53
N GLY A 110 13.16 9.54 -1.47
CA GLY A 110 14.44 9.93 -2.01
C GLY A 110 15.25 8.71 -2.52
N PRO A 111 16.58 8.66 -2.26
CA PRO A 111 17.42 7.59 -2.77
C PRO A 111 17.26 6.26 -2.00
N CYS A 112 16.53 6.23 -0.88
CA CYS A 112 16.41 5.06 -0.03
C CYS A 112 15.07 4.34 -0.27
N VAL A 113 15.09 3.42 -1.22
CA VAL A 113 13.87 2.72 -1.69
C VAL A 113 13.36 1.64 -0.72
N TYR A 114 14.09 1.33 0.36
CA TYR A 114 13.67 0.38 1.40
C TYR A 114 13.68 1.01 2.79
N MET A 115 12.77 0.53 3.63
CA MET A 115 12.70 0.87 5.05
C MET A 115 12.34 -0.37 5.88
N GLU A 116 12.84 -0.41 7.11
CA GLU A 116 12.26 -1.24 8.16
C GLU A 116 10.87 -0.70 8.50
N LYS A 117 9.93 -1.59 8.79
CA LYS A 117 8.53 -1.31 9.06
C LYS A 117 8.06 -2.16 10.23
N ILE A 118 7.32 -1.53 11.14
CA ILE A 118 6.44 -2.21 12.08
C ILE A 118 5.09 -1.53 12.05
N ALA A 119 4.01 -2.29 11.97
CA ALA A 119 2.65 -1.75 11.97
C ALA A 119 1.71 -2.58 12.84
N ALA A 120 0.71 -1.94 13.42
CA ALA A 120 -0.31 -2.57 14.24
C ALA A 120 -1.66 -1.85 14.13
N GLY A 121 -2.74 -2.60 14.38
CA GLY A 121 -4.09 -2.04 14.48
C GLY A 121 -4.31 -1.15 15.71
N PRO A 122 -5.48 -0.49 15.81
CA PRO A 122 -5.75 0.53 16.82
C PRO A 122 -5.54 0.06 18.26
N ASP A 123 -5.92 -1.17 18.57
CA ASP A 123 -5.83 -1.72 19.93
C ASP A 123 -4.37 -1.97 20.39
N ALA A 124 -3.42 -2.06 19.44
CA ALA A 124 -1.99 -2.27 19.71
C ALA A 124 -1.09 -1.16 19.16
N ALA A 125 -1.67 -0.07 18.63
CA ALA A 125 -0.94 1.03 18.00
C ALA A 125 0.11 1.68 18.93
N HIS A 126 -0.19 1.73 20.23
CA HIS A 126 0.67 2.31 21.26
C HIS A 126 1.75 1.35 21.79
N ALA A 127 1.74 0.09 21.35
CA ALA A 127 2.58 -0.98 21.90
C ALA A 127 3.79 -1.33 21.03
N ILE A 128 3.87 -0.81 19.81
CA ILE A 128 4.95 -1.10 18.86
C ILE A 128 6.14 -0.13 19.03
N ASP A 129 7.34 -0.67 18.89
CA ASP A 129 8.61 0.06 18.90
C ASP A 129 9.59 -0.58 17.91
N ILE A 130 9.87 0.10 16.80
CA ILE A 130 10.79 -0.37 15.75
C ILE A 130 12.24 -0.52 16.22
N THR A 131 12.59 0.08 17.37
CA THR A 131 13.93 -0.03 17.96
C THR A 131 14.07 -1.25 18.88
N ALA A 132 12.95 -1.85 19.29
CA ALA A 132 12.92 -3.05 20.09
C ALA A 132 13.03 -4.32 19.23
N THR A 133 13.37 -5.43 19.87
CA THR A 133 13.49 -6.73 19.18
C THR A 133 12.12 -7.26 18.72
N PRO A 134 12.08 -8.15 17.70
CA PRO A 134 10.86 -8.87 17.32
C PRO A 134 10.15 -9.54 18.52
N THR A 135 10.90 -10.16 19.43
CA THR A 135 10.36 -10.79 20.64
C THR A 135 9.67 -9.79 21.57
N GLU A 136 10.31 -8.65 21.84
CA GLU A 136 9.75 -7.61 22.71
C GLU A 136 8.45 -7.04 22.13
N ASN A 137 8.44 -6.74 20.82
CA ASN A 137 7.25 -6.23 20.13
C ASN A 137 6.09 -7.22 20.17
N VAL A 138 6.33 -8.50 19.89
CA VAL A 138 5.27 -9.53 19.97
C VAL A 138 4.68 -9.63 21.38
N ASN A 139 5.51 -9.58 22.41
CA ASN A 139 5.03 -9.61 23.80
C ASN A 139 4.21 -8.35 24.15
N ALA A 140 4.66 -7.18 23.69
CA ALA A 140 3.95 -5.92 23.89
C ALA A 140 2.58 -5.91 23.19
N VAL A 141 2.54 -6.33 21.93
CA VAL A 141 1.30 -6.48 21.13
C VAL A 141 0.37 -7.52 21.76
N ALA A 142 0.87 -8.69 22.15
CA ALA A 142 0.08 -9.72 22.84
C ALA A 142 -0.60 -9.15 24.10
N LYS A 143 0.17 -8.42 24.92
CA LYS A 143 -0.33 -7.78 26.14
C LYS A 143 -1.40 -6.71 25.84
N ALA A 144 -1.17 -5.86 24.84
CA ALA A 144 -2.12 -4.82 24.44
C ALA A 144 -3.45 -5.41 23.94
N LEU A 145 -3.38 -6.50 23.17
CA LEU A 145 -4.55 -7.20 22.63
C LEU A 145 -5.23 -8.16 23.63
N GLY A 146 -4.64 -8.38 24.82
CA GLY A 146 -5.12 -9.37 25.78
C GLY A 146 -5.03 -10.82 25.26
N LYS A 147 -4.09 -11.08 24.36
CA LYS A 147 -3.84 -12.39 23.72
C LYS A 147 -2.64 -13.09 24.35
N GLN A 148 -2.57 -14.40 24.20
CA GLN A 148 -1.33 -15.14 24.37
C GLN A 148 -0.41 -14.92 23.16
N VAL A 149 0.90 -15.01 23.35
CA VAL A 149 1.89 -14.83 22.27
C VAL A 149 1.61 -15.77 21.08
N HIS A 150 1.22 -17.02 21.34
CA HIS A 150 0.90 -18.00 20.29
C HIS A 150 -0.41 -17.74 19.55
N GLU A 151 -1.18 -16.74 19.96
CA GLU A 151 -2.38 -16.27 19.27
C GLU A 151 -2.08 -15.06 18.38
N VAL A 152 -0.95 -14.37 18.59
CA VAL A 152 -0.51 -13.23 17.78
C VAL A 152 0.00 -13.71 16.42
N THR A 153 -0.53 -13.12 15.35
CA THR A 153 -0.11 -13.39 13.97
C THR A 153 0.64 -12.21 13.38
N VAL A 154 1.92 -12.42 13.05
CA VAL A 154 2.80 -11.41 12.45
C VAL A 154 2.90 -11.62 10.94
N VAL A 155 2.64 -10.57 10.17
CA VAL A 155 2.83 -10.53 8.71
C VAL A 155 4.29 -10.17 8.42
N VAL A 156 4.96 -10.98 7.61
CA VAL A 156 6.37 -10.78 7.22
C VAL A 156 6.54 -11.14 5.75
N LEU A 157 7.26 -10.32 4.98
CA LEU A 157 7.64 -10.68 3.62
C LEU A 157 8.60 -11.88 3.63
N ASP A 158 8.33 -12.90 2.82
CA ASP A 158 9.19 -14.08 2.70
C ASP A 158 10.43 -13.75 1.85
N ARG A 159 11.50 -13.33 2.53
CA ARG A 159 12.75 -12.88 1.92
C ARG A 159 13.94 -13.33 2.77
N PRO A 160 15.10 -13.66 2.16
CA PRO A 160 16.30 -14.04 2.91
C PRO A 160 16.73 -13.00 3.96
N ARG A 161 16.52 -11.71 3.67
CA ARG A 161 16.80 -10.61 4.62
C ARG A 161 15.93 -10.62 5.89
N HIS A 162 14.90 -11.47 5.96
CA HIS A 162 14.02 -11.61 7.12
C HIS A 162 14.22 -12.94 7.86
N ASP A 163 15.18 -13.77 7.47
CA ASP A 163 15.39 -15.09 8.09
C ASP A 163 15.61 -14.98 9.61
N ASP A 164 16.37 -13.98 10.06
CA ASP A 164 16.62 -13.73 11.48
C ASP A 164 15.35 -13.28 12.22
N ILE A 165 14.59 -12.33 11.65
CA ILE A 165 13.31 -11.85 12.19
C ILE A 165 12.32 -13.03 12.31
N ILE A 166 12.20 -13.83 11.25
CA ILE A 166 11.33 -15.01 11.19
C ILE A 166 11.76 -16.05 12.23
N GLY A 167 13.06 -16.30 12.36
CA GLY A 167 13.62 -17.21 13.35
C GLY A 167 13.29 -16.79 14.78
N GLU A 168 13.47 -15.50 15.09
CA GLU A 168 13.18 -14.95 16.41
C GLU A 168 11.68 -14.99 16.73
N LEU A 169 10.81 -14.57 15.81
CA LEU A 169 9.35 -14.64 16.00
C LEU A 169 8.86 -16.07 16.26
N ARG A 170 9.44 -17.06 15.57
CA ARG A 170 9.15 -18.49 15.82
C ARG A 170 9.61 -18.92 17.21
N GLN A 171 10.77 -18.46 17.68
CA GLN A 171 11.27 -18.75 19.03
C GLN A 171 10.41 -18.12 20.12
N ALA A 172 9.93 -16.89 19.89
CA ALA A 172 8.98 -16.22 20.78
C ALA A 172 7.63 -16.95 20.85
N GLY A 173 7.31 -17.74 19.82
CA GLY A 173 6.09 -18.58 19.76
C GLY A 173 4.93 -17.92 19.02
N ALA A 174 5.15 -16.80 18.33
CA ALA A 174 4.13 -16.16 17.51
C ALA A 174 3.78 -16.99 16.26
N ARG A 175 2.59 -16.73 15.70
CA ARG A 175 2.20 -17.24 14.39
C ARG A 175 2.75 -16.30 13.32
N LEU A 176 3.10 -16.87 12.16
CA LEU A 176 3.58 -16.11 11.01
C LEU A 176 2.62 -16.22 9.84
N ARG A 177 2.38 -15.10 9.16
CA ARG A 177 1.84 -15.05 7.81
C ARG A 177 2.96 -14.56 6.89
N LEU A 178 3.61 -15.51 6.22
CA LEU A 178 4.64 -15.22 5.24
C LEU A 178 3.98 -14.84 3.92
N ILE A 179 4.24 -13.62 3.45
CA ILE A 179 3.71 -13.11 2.18
C ILE A 179 4.84 -12.96 1.15
N PRO A 180 4.66 -13.44 -0.10
CA PRO A 180 5.70 -13.34 -1.10
C PRO A 180 5.84 -11.92 -1.69
N ASP A 181 4.80 -11.09 -1.65
CA ASP A 181 4.80 -9.66 -2.01
C ASP A 181 3.57 -9.04 -1.30
N GLY A 182 3.33 -7.73 -1.43
CA GLY A 182 2.07 -7.13 -0.96
C GLY A 182 2.10 -6.57 0.45
N ASP A 183 3.13 -5.79 0.83
CA ASP A 183 3.25 -5.32 2.21
C ASP A 183 2.39 -4.08 2.54
N VAL A 184 1.80 -3.42 1.53
CA VAL A 184 0.71 -2.45 1.75
C VAL A 184 -0.54 -3.17 2.25
N ALA A 185 -1.00 -4.19 1.52
CA ALA A 185 -2.13 -5.01 1.95
C ALA A 185 -1.84 -5.71 3.29
N GLY A 186 -0.60 -6.18 3.49
CA GLY A 186 -0.12 -6.76 4.73
C GLY A 186 -0.21 -5.82 5.93
N GLY A 187 0.21 -4.55 5.76
CA GLY A 187 0.15 -3.54 6.81
C GLY A 187 -1.27 -3.11 7.13
N ILE A 188 -2.12 -2.89 6.12
CA ILE A 188 -3.53 -2.50 6.34
C ILE A 188 -4.30 -3.63 7.05
N SER A 189 -3.97 -4.89 6.76
CA SER A 189 -4.60 -6.04 7.37
C SER A 189 -4.49 -6.01 8.90
N THR A 190 -3.45 -5.43 9.49
CA THR A 190 -3.29 -5.37 10.96
C THR A 190 -4.38 -4.54 11.65
N ALA A 191 -5.01 -3.62 10.92
CA ALA A 191 -6.11 -2.79 11.40
C ALA A 191 -7.50 -3.28 10.93
N TRP A 192 -7.56 -4.37 10.16
CA TRP A 192 -8.81 -4.92 9.64
C TRP A 192 -9.27 -6.12 10.50
N PRO A 193 -10.39 -6.03 11.24
CA PRO A 193 -10.77 -7.02 12.24
C PRO A 193 -10.88 -8.46 11.72
N GLU A 194 -11.35 -8.66 10.48
CA GLU A 194 -11.55 -9.97 9.88
C GLU A 194 -10.29 -10.54 9.22
N SER A 195 -9.18 -9.79 9.16
CA SER A 195 -7.98 -10.23 8.44
C SER A 195 -7.25 -11.37 9.16
N GLY A 196 -7.34 -11.43 10.49
CA GLY A 196 -6.57 -12.33 11.35
C GLY A 196 -5.06 -12.00 11.44
N ALA A 197 -4.65 -10.79 11.06
CA ALA A 197 -3.30 -10.27 11.26
C ALA A 197 -3.28 -9.26 12.43
N ASP A 198 -2.25 -9.33 13.27
CA ASP A 198 -2.15 -8.49 14.48
C ASP A 198 -1.07 -7.41 14.34
N MET A 199 0.03 -7.73 13.66
CA MET A 199 1.11 -6.79 13.38
C MET A 199 1.84 -7.17 12.09
N LEU A 200 2.52 -6.21 11.48
CA LEU A 200 3.48 -6.39 10.39
C LEU A 200 4.88 -6.05 10.91
N LEU A 201 5.88 -6.81 10.49
CA LEU A 201 7.28 -6.54 10.85
C LEU A 201 8.22 -6.97 9.71
N GLY A 202 9.16 -6.11 9.34
CA GLY A 202 10.22 -6.45 8.38
C GLY A 202 10.69 -5.25 7.55
N ILE A 203 11.44 -5.54 6.50
CA ILE A 203 11.99 -4.58 5.54
C ILE A 203 11.26 -4.70 4.20
N GLY A 204 10.67 -3.60 3.76
CA GLY A 204 9.95 -3.47 2.49
C GLY A 204 10.13 -2.10 1.87
N GLY A 205 9.46 -1.81 0.76
CA GLY A 205 9.71 -0.58 0.03
C GLY A 205 9.27 0.66 0.82
N THR A 206 10.08 1.73 0.80
CA THR A 206 9.74 3.00 1.45
C THR A 206 8.45 3.62 0.91
N PRO A 207 8.23 3.65 -0.43
CA PRO A 207 6.96 4.11 -1.01
C PRO A 207 5.70 3.46 -0.39
N GLU A 208 5.72 2.14 -0.26
CA GLU A 208 4.64 1.31 0.28
C GLU A 208 4.42 1.59 1.78
N GLY A 209 5.49 1.94 2.50
CA GLY A 209 5.40 2.39 3.90
C GLY A 209 4.59 3.69 4.04
N VAL A 210 4.83 4.67 3.15
CA VAL A 210 4.09 5.94 3.14
C VAL A 210 2.61 5.73 2.79
N ILE A 211 2.33 4.89 1.80
CA ILE A 211 0.96 4.50 1.41
C ILE A 211 0.23 3.82 2.58
N THR A 212 0.92 2.90 3.26
CA THR A 212 0.38 2.17 4.43
C THR A 212 0.10 3.13 5.59
N ALA A 213 0.97 4.13 5.81
CA ALA A 213 0.74 5.15 6.84
C ALA A 213 -0.54 5.95 6.61
N ALA A 214 -0.80 6.38 5.36
CA ALA A 214 -2.05 7.07 5.01
C ALA A 214 -3.30 6.23 5.33
N ALA A 215 -3.22 4.92 5.09
CA ALA A 215 -4.30 4.00 5.40
C ALA A 215 -4.50 3.81 6.91
N LEU A 216 -3.43 3.47 7.63
CA LEU A 216 -3.49 3.20 9.07
C LEU A 216 -3.90 4.43 9.88
N LYS A 217 -3.46 5.63 9.47
CA LYS A 217 -3.92 6.89 10.07
C LYS A 217 -5.44 7.06 9.98
N SER A 218 -6.06 6.57 8.91
CA SER A 218 -7.51 6.58 8.73
C SER A 218 -8.26 5.49 9.53
N MET A 219 -7.55 4.43 9.92
CA MET A 219 -8.09 3.29 10.67
C MET A 219 -7.74 3.33 12.16
N GLY A 220 -7.00 4.35 12.61
CA GLY A 220 -6.52 4.50 13.98
C GLY A 220 -5.38 3.56 14.36
N GLY A 221 -4.74 2.89 13.39
CA GLY A 221 -3.55 2.07 13.61
C GLY A 221 -2.28 2.91 13.70
N ALA A 222 -1.15 2.23 13.89
CA ALA A 222 0.17 2.86 13.86
C ALA A 222 1.10 2.12 12.91
N ILE A 223 2.02 2.88 12.32
CA ILE A 223 3.20 2.38 11.64
C ILE A 223 4.40 3.19 12.11
N GLN A 224 5.52 2.51 12.30
CA GLN A 224 6.83 3.12 12.48
C GLN A 224 7.76 2.59 11.40
N GLY A 225 8.68 3.46 11.02
CA GLY A 225 9.59 3.27 9.91
C GLY A 225 11.02 3.68 10.23
N ARG A 226 11.99 3.04 9.60
CA ARG A 226 13.38 3.51 9.60
C ARG A 226 14.02 3.20 8.26
N LEU A 227 14.64 4.20 7.63
CA LEU A 227 15.28 4.03 6.32
C LEU A 227 16.33 2.92 6.36
N TRP A 228 16.34 2.08 5.32
CA TRP A 228 17.20 0.91 5.22
C TRP A 228 18.00 0.95 3.90
N PRO A 229 19.16 1.64 3.88
CA PRO A 229 20.01 1.66 2.69
C PRO A 229 20.55 0.26 2.40
N ARG A 230 20.44 -0.19 1.15
CA ARG A 230 20.89 -1.53 0.73
C ARG A 230 22.41 -1.68 0.73
N ASN A 231 23.12 -0.57 0.59
CA ASN A 231 24.56 -0.50 0.44
C ASN A 231 25.09 0.88 0.86
N ASP A 232 26.41 1.04 0.86
CA ASP A 232 27.06 2.28 1.27
C ASP A 232 26.83 3.44 0.29
N GLU A 233 26.56 3.16 -0.99
CA GLU A 233 26.27 4.20 -1.99
C GLU A 233 24.92 4.87 -1.70
N GLU A 234 23.87 4.09 -1.47
CA GLU A 234 22.56 4.61 -1.04
C GLU A 234 22.64 5.31 0.30
N ARG A 235 23.42 4.77 1.25
CA ARG A 235 23.64 5.39 2.55
C ARG A 235 24.24 6.79 2.39
N GLN A 236 25.30 6.91 1.60
CA GLN A 236 25.96 8.18 1.34
C GLN A 236 25.05 9.15 0.59
N ALA A 237 24.31 8.68 -0.41
CA ALA A 237 23.35 9.48 -1.15
C ALA A 237 22.23 10.02 -0.24
N ALA A 238 21.66 9.18 0.63
CA ALA A 238 20.63 9.58 1.59
C ALA A 238 21.17 10.62 2.58
N VAL A 239 22.34 10.39 3.18
CA VAL A 239 22.94 11.36 4.11
C VAL A 239 23.29 12.68 3.41
N ALA A 240 23.83 12.63 2.18
CA ALA A 240 24.14 13.82 1.40
C ALA A 240 22.88 14.62 1.02
N ALA A 241 21.75 13.93 0.80
CA ALA A 241 20.45 14.54 0.57
C ALA A 241 19.77 15.06 1.87
N GLY A 242 20.37 14.81 3.04
CA GLY A 242 19.93 15.34 4.33
C GLY A 242 19.02 14.43 5.13
N TYR A 243 18.88 13.15 4.76
CA TYR A 243 18.11 12.17 5.53
C TYR A 243 18.86 11.72 6.79
N ASP A 244 18.17 11.70 7.93
CA ASP A 244 18.64 11.05 9.15
C ASP A 244 18.24 9.57 9.15
N LEU A 245 19.23 8.69 8.96
CA LEU A 245 19.00 7.25 8.90
C LEU A 245 18.67 6.61 10.27
N ALA A 246 18.86 7.36 11.37
CA ALA A 246 18.48 6.91 12.71
C ALA A 246 17.07 7.37 13.11
N GLU A 247 16.44 8.26 12.33
CA GLU A 247 15.11 8.78 12.59
C GLU A 247 14.07 7.64 12.56
N VAL A 248 13.22 7.61 13.59
CA VAL A 248 12.00 6.79 13.57
C VAL A 248 10.90 7.61 12.91
N LEU A 249 10.47 7.15 11.75
CA LEU A 249 9.41 7.74 10.95
C LEU A 249 8.07 7.14 11.40
N ASP A 250 7.35 7.82 12.29
CA ASP A 250 5.97 7.43 12.62
C ASP A 250 4.99 7.80 11.49
N ALA A 251 3.70 7.47 11.68
CA ALA A 251 2.67 7.73 10.68
C ALA A 251 2.53 9.22 10.33
N ASP A 252 2.74 10.13 11.29
CA ASP A 252 2.66 11.58 11.07
C ASP A 252 3.93 12.11 10.39
N ARG A 253 5.06 11.46 10.59
CA ARG A 253 6.29 11.77 9.86
C ARG A 253 6.24 11.28 8.41
N LEU A 254 5.66 10.11 8.18
CA LEU A 254 5.45 9.53 6.84
C LEU A 254 4.35 10.29 6.07
N VAL A 255 3.28 10.70 6.74
CA VAL A 255 2.19 11.50 6.17
C VAL A 255 1.68 12.54 7.17
N ALA A 256 2.21 13.76 7.07
CA ALA A 256 1.95 14.85 8.00
C ALA A 256 0.56 15.48 7.88
N GLY A 257 -0.18 15.19 6.80
CA GLY A 257 -1.50 15.77 6.55
C GLY A 257 -2.56 15.18 7.47
N ASP A 258 -3.44 16.03 7.99
CA ASP A 258 -4.57 15.59 8.82
C ASP A 258 -5.76 15.10 7.98
N ASN A 259 -5.76 15.44 6.68
CA ASN A 259 -6.78 15.08 5.71
C ASN A 259 -6.22 14.21 4.58
N CYS A 260 -5.92 12.96 4.92
CA CYS A 260 -5.52 11.92 4.00
C CYS A 260 -6.73 11.17 3.46
N PHE A 261 -6.67 10.81 2.19
CA PHE A 261 -7.58 9.87 1.54
C PHE A 261 -6.78 8.66 1.10
N PHE A 262 -7.37 7.49 1.24
CA PHE A 262 -6.81 6.25 0.72
C PHE A 262 -7.91 5.46 0.02
N ALA A 263 -7.56 4.86 -1.12
CA ALA A 263 -8.39 3.87 -1.78
C ALA A 263 -7.54 2.68 -2.23
N ALA A 264 -8.11 1.48 -2.15
CA ALA A 264 -7.54 0.27 -2.71
C ALA A 264 -8.63 -0.59 -3.35
N THR A 265 -8.30 -1.30 -4.42
CA THR A 265 -9.18 -2.26 -5.07
C THR A 265 -8.46 -3.58 -5.30
N GLY A 266 -9.11 -4.70 -4.97
CA GLY A 266 -8.54 -6.04 -5.18
C GLY A 266 -8.41 -6.39 -6.66
N ILE A 267 -7.22 -6.81 -7.09
CA ILE A 267 -6.94 -7.36 -8.42
C ILE A 267 -7.20 -8.87 -8.38
N THR A 268 -6.56 -9.53 -7.40
CA THR A 268 -6.75 -10.96 -7.09
C THR A 268 -7.38 -11.13 -5.72
N ASP A 269 -8.02 -12.26 -5.46
CA ASP A 269 -8.62 -12.51 -4.14
C ASP A 269 -7.56 -12.47 -3.03
N GLY A 270 -7.85 -11.69 -1.99
CA GLY A 270 -6.99 -11.52 -0.83
C GLY A 270 -7.77 -11.48 0.47
N GLU A 271 -7.05 -11.38 1.59
CA GLU A 271 -7.68 -11.34 2.92
C GLU A 271 -8.37 -10.01 3.20
N LEU A 272 -7.88 -8.91 2.61
CA LEU A 272 -8.48 -7.58 2.75
C LEU A 272 -9.60 -7.33 1.74
N LEU A 273 -9.37 -7.67 0.47
CA LEU A 273 -10.27 -7.38 -0.64
C LEU A 273 -10.41 -8.59 -1.56
N LYS A 274 -11.63 -8.82 -2.03
CA LYS A 274 -11.89 -9.71 -3.16
C LYS A 274 -11.32 -9.12 -4.43
N GLY A 275 -10.79 -9.98 -5.28
CA GLY A 275 -10.28 -9.64 -6.60
C GLY A 275 -11.38 -9.28 -7.58
N VAL A 276 -10.97 -9.01 -8.82
CA VAL A 276 -11.91 -8.81 -9.91
C VAL A 276 -12.50 -10.15 -10.34
N HIS A 277 -13.82 -10.27 -10.31
CA HIS A 277 -14.53 -11.45 -10.81
C HIS A 277 -15.35 -11.10 -12.05
N TYR A 278 -15.25 -11.94 -13.09
CA TYR A 278 -16.00 -11.77 -14.33
C TYR A 278 -17.22 -12.70 -14.35
N ASP A 279 -18.34 -12.19 -14.85
CA ASP A 279 -19.52 -12.98 -15.20
C ASP A 279 -20.02 -12.62 -16.60
N SER A 280 -21.09 -13.28 -17.07
CA SER A 280 -21.65 -13.04 -18.41
C SER A 280 -22.20 -11.62 -18.61
N ARG A 281 -22.35 -10.83 -17.55
CA ARG A 281 -22.89 -9.46 -17.56
C ARG A 281 -21.81 -8.40 -17.39
N GLY A 282 -20.58 -8.78 -17.02
CA GLY A 282 -19.44 -7.89 -16.90
C GLY A 282 -18.45 -8.31 -15.81
N ALA A 283 -18.14 -7.39 -14.90
CA ALA A 283 -17.20 -7.63 -13.81
C ALA A 283 -17.68 -7.09 -12.46
N THR A 284 -17.13 -7.59 -11.37
CA THR A 284 -17.31 -7.03 -10.03
C THR A 284 -15.96 -6.70 -9.41
N THR A 285 -15.89 -5.57 -8.70
CA THR A 285 -14.72 -5.17 -7.91
C THR A 285 -15.12 -5.02 -6.45
N GLN A 286 -14.17 -5.21 -5.55
CA GLN A 286 -14.29 -4.84 -4.15
C GLN A 286 -13.19 -3.85 -3.79
N SER A 287 -13.60 -2.74 -3.19
CA SER A 287 -12.72 -1.62 -2.91
C SER A 287 -12.87 -1.15 -1.46
N LEU A 288 -11.77 -0.68 -0.88
CA LEU A 288 -11.73 -0.01 0.41
C LEU A 288 -11.47 1.48 0.17
N VAL A 289 -12.24 2.35 0.82
CA VAL A 289 -12.05 3.80 0.76
C VAL A 289 -12.09 4.36 2.16
N MET A 290 -11.12 5.20 2.50
CA MET A 290 -11.02 5.78 3.82
C MET A 290 -10.55 7.23 3.79
N ARG A 291 -10.86 7.94 4.87
CA ARG A 291 -10.48 9.35 5.06
C ARG A 291 -10.10 9.59 6.51
N SER A 292 -8.89 10.10 6.76
CA SER A 292 -8.38 10.31 8.11
C SER A 292 -9.21 11.32 8.91
N GLN A 293 -9.59 12.44 8.30
CA GLN A 293 -10.32 13.50 8.99
C GLN A 293 -11.66 13.02 9.58
N SER A 294 -12.34 12.08 8.92
CA SER A 294 -13.64 11.58 9.41
C SER A 294 -13.57 10.18 10.03
N GLY A 295 -12.41 9.52 10.01
CA GLY A 295 -12.24 8.12 10.40
C GLY A 295 -13.17 7.14 9.68
N THR A 296 -13.76 7.56 8.55
CA THR A 296 -14.79 6.77 7.87
C THR A 296 -14.13 5.78 6.95
N VAL A 297 -14.37 4.49 7.18
CA VAL A 297 -13.92 3.39 6.33
C VAL A 297 -15.12 2.82 5.57
N ARG A 298 -14.99 2.65 4.25
CA ARG A 298 -16.06 2.17 3.37
C ARG A 298 -15.57 0.96 2.59
N LEU A 299 -16.28 -0.15 2.73
CA LEU A 299 -16.17 -1.29 1.82
C LEU A 299 -17.20 -1.14 0.71
N ILE A 300 -16.75 -1.12 -0.54
CA ILE A 300 -17.58 -0.87 -1.72
C ILE A 300 -17.52 -2.10 -2.61
N ASN A 301 -18.70 -2.61 -2.97
CA ASN A 301 -18.83 -3.68 -3.96
C ASN A 301 -19.50 -3.09 -5.20
N ALA A 302 -18.77 -3.02 -6.31
CA ALA A 302 -19.28 -2.46 -7.55
C ALA A 302 -19.55 -3.55 -8.59
N ARG A 303 -20.52 -3.29 -9.48
CA ARG A 303 -20.83 -4.13 -10.64
C ARG A 303 -20.68 -3.31 -11.90
N HIS A 304 -19.80 -3.75 -12.77
CA HIS A 304 -19.37 -3.05 -13.98
C HIS A 304 -19.98 -3.72 -15.20
N ARG A 305 -20.85 -3.00 -15.92
CA ARG A 305 -21.41 -3.47 -17.19
C ARG A 305 -20.44 -3.15 -18.32
N LEU A 306 -19.45 -4.02 -18.52
CA LEU A 306 -18.31 -3.78 -19.42
C LEU A 306 -18.72 -3.37 -20.85
N GLN A 307 -19.74 -4.01 -21.43
CA GLN A 307 -20.25 -3.66 -22.77
C GLN A 307 -20.67 -2.19 -22.87
N LYS A 308 -21.31 -1.67 -21.82
CA LYS A 308 -21.73 -0.27 -21.79
C LYS A 308 -20.56 0.67 -21.50
N LEU A 309 -19.61 0.25 -20.66
CA LEU A 309 -18.42 1.05 -20.36
C LEU A 309 -17.57 1.29 -21.62
N LYS A 310 -17.48 0.31 -22.53
CA LYS A 310 -16.79 0.45 -23.82
C LYS A 310 -17.35 1.56 -24.71
N GLU A 311 -18.62 1.96 -24.53
CA GLU A 311 -19.23 3.04 -25.32
C GLU A 311 -18.70 4.43 -24.93
N PHE A 312 -18.14 4.56 -23.72
CA PHE A 312 -17.80 5.87 -23.12
C PHE A 312 -16.36 5.96 -22.60
N SER A 313 -15.66 4.84 -22.43
CA SER A 313 -14.31 4.82 -21.89
C SER A 313 -13.27 4.63 -23.00
N THR A 314 -12.18 5.39 -22.92
CA THR A 314 -10.97 5.17 -23.71
C THR A 314 -10.10 4.03 -23.16
N ILE A 315 -10.41 3.55 -21.94
CA ILE A 315 -9.71 2.42 -21.33
C ILE A 315 -10.25 1.13 -21.94
N ASP A 316 -9.35 0.31 -22.47
CA ASP A 316 -9.70 -1.01 -22.97
C ASP A 316 -9.84 -1.99 -21.80
N PHE A 317 -11.08 -2.21 -21.35
CA PHE A 317 -11.41 -3.20 -20.32
C PHE A 317 -11.50 -4.64 -20.87
N GLY A 318 -11.00 -4.88 -22.09
CA GLY A 318 -11.09 -6.14 -22.83
C GLY A 318 -12.38 -6.26 -23.60
#